data_AF-A0A8S9WGB0-F1
#
_entry.id   AF-A0A8S9WGB0-F1
#
_cell.length_a   1.000
_cell.length_b   1.000
_cell.length_c   1.000
_cell.angle_alpha   90.00
_cell.angle_beta   90.00
_cell.angle_gamma   90.00
#
_symmetry.space_group_name_H-M   'P 1'
#
loop_
_entity.id
_entity.type
_entity.pdbx_description
1 polymer ?
#
loop_
_entity_poly.entity_id
_entity_poly.type
_entity_poly.pdbx_seq_one_letter_code
_entity_poly.pdbx_strand_id
1 'polypeptide(L)'
;MEREDKERINKECTMLMRGAGCKASVIKHCAAVAELALELAVNRNCIEGSDKVDEQLVYTGALLHDLGRARTHGVDHGVVGGEMAKELGLPENVVRILERHVGAGITADEAKTLGLPARDLMPETMEEKIVTDADNLISRARRTSIEEAIADLKRKLGATHPTIIRAMALHEEVMGNEYLGK
;
A
#
# COMPACT_ATOMS: atom_id res chain seq x y z
N MET A 1 4.48 -18.10 1.61
CA MET A 1 3.30 -18.19 2.50
C MET A 1 2.46 -19.39 2.09
N GLU A 2 2.05 -20.23 3.05
CA GLU A 2 1.22 -21.39 2.78
C GLU A 2 -0.17 -21.00 2.26
N ARG A 3 -0.74 -21.86 1.40
CA ARG A 3 -2.04 -21.59 0.76
C ARG A 3 -3.17 -21.42 1.77
N GLU A 4 -3.17 -22.23 2.82
CA GLU A 4 -4.21 -22.21 3.86
C GLU A 4 -4.19 -20.90 4.66
N ASP A 5 -3.00 -20.42 5.01
CA ASP A 5 -2.84 -19.13 5.68
C ASP A 5 -3.33 -17.97 4.80
N LYS A 6 -2.99 -18.01 3.51
CA LYS A 6 -3.44 -17.02 2.54
C LYS A 6 -4.96 -16.96 2.46
N GLU A 7 -5.62 -18.11 2.30
CA GLU A 7 -7.08 -18.22 2.23
C GLU A 7 -7.75 -17.73 3.53
N ARG A 8 -7.18 -18.09 4.69
CA ARG A 8 -7.66 -17.65 6.01
C ARG A 8 -7.55 -16.13 6.17
N ILE A 9 -6.37 -15.55 5.95
CA ILE A 9 -6.11 -14.11 6.08
C ILE A 9 -7.03 -13.33 5.13
N ASN A 10 -7.15 -13.77 3.88
CA ASN A 10 -8.01 -13.13 2.88
C ASN A 10 -9.48 -13.08 3.35
N LYS A 11 -9.99 -14.22 3.85
CA LYS A 11 -11.35 -14.32 4.36
C LYS A 11 -11.57 -13.40 5.57
N GLU A 12 -10.67 -13.41 6.54
CA GLU A 12 -10.73 -12.56 7.74
C GLU A 12 -10.72 -11.06 7.39
N CYS A 13 -9.76 -10.61 6.57
CA CYS A 13 -9.68 -9.22 6.14
C CYS A 13 -10.90 -8.79 5.33
N THR A 14 -11.39 -9.65 4.42
CA THR A 14 -12.60 -9.37 3.64
C THR A 14 -13.82 -9.20 4.53
N MET A 15 -13.97 -10.03 5.57
CA MET A 15 -15.07 -9.91 6.53
C MET A 15 -14.96 -8.62 7.33
N LEU A 16 -13.76 -8.25 7.77
CA LEU A 16 -13.49 -6.99 8.48
C LEU A 16 -13.86 -5.79 7.62
N MET A 17 -13.36 -5.71 6.38
CA MET A 17 -13.68 -4.61 5.46
C MET A 17 -15.19 -4.50 5.17
N ARG A 18 -15.88 -5.64 5.00
CA ARG A 18 -17.35 -5.65 4.82
C ARG A 18 -18.06 -5.14 6.07
N GLY A 19 -17.64 -5.60 7.24
CA GLY A 19 -18.19 -5.16 8.54
C GLY A 19 -17.97 -3.67 8.78
N ALA A 20 -16.85 -3.12 8.31
CA ALA A 20 -16.55 -1.68 8.36
C ALA A 20 -17.36 -0.85 7.35
N GLY A 21 -17.95 -1.47 6.32
CA GLY A 21 -18.76 -0.78 5.31
C GLY A 21 -18.02 -0.46 4.00
N CYS A 22 -16.85 -1.05 3.75
CA CYS A 22 -16.15 -0.88 2.48
C CYS A 22 -16.98 -1.44 1.30
N LYS A 23 -17.03 -0.68 0.21
CA LYS A 23 -17.70 -1.12 -1.04
C LYS A 23 -16.99 -2.35 -1.62
N ALA A 24 -17.74 -3.20 -2.32
CA ALA A 24 -17.19 -4.37 -3.01
C ALA A 24 -16.07 -4.03 -4.00
N SER A 25 -16.11 -2.83 -4.61
CA SER A 25 -15.05 -2.35 -5.50
C SER A 25 -13.73 -2.06 -4.77
N VAL A 26 -13.79 -1.55 -3.54
CA VAL A 26 -12.60 -1.31 -2.70
C VAL A 26 -12.01 -2.65 -2.27
N ILE A 27 -12.84 -3.59 -1.81
CA ILE A 27 -12.38 -4.93 -1.43
C ILE A 27 -11.71 -5.64 -2.62
N LYS A 28 -12.29 -5.52 -3.82
CA LYS A 28 -11.70 -6.09 -5.04
C LYS A 28 -10.36 -5.44 -5.39
N HIS A 29 -10.23 -4.13 -5.15
CA HIS A 29 -8.99 -3.40 -5.33
C HIS A 29 -7.91 -3.90 -4.36
N CYS A 30 -8.18 -3.90 -3.05
CA CYS A 30 -7.24 -4.38 -2.05
C CYS A 30 -6.82 -5.84 -2.27
N ALA A 31 -7.73 -6.70 -2.73
CA ALA A 31 -7.40 -8.07 -3.10
C ALA A 31 -6.39 -8.12 -4.26
N ALA A 32 -6.55 -7.29 -5.29
CA ALA A 32 -5.61 -7.21 -6.40
C ALA A 32 -4.24 -6.64 -5.97
N VAL A 33 -4.23 -5.64 -5.09
CA VAL A 33 -3.01 -5.09 -4.48
C VAL A 33 -2.31 -6.16 -3.65
N ALA A 34 -3.04 -6.93 -2.84
CA ALA A 34 -2.46 -7.98 -2.00
C ALA A 34 -1.80 -9.11 -2.78
N GLU A 35 -2.38 -9.52 -3.91
CA GLU A 35 -1.75 -10.50 -4.79
C GLU A 35 -0.43 -10.00 -5.38
N LEU A 36 -0.39 -8.75 -5.85
CA LEU A 36 0.83 -8.14 -6.37
C LEU A 36 1.87 -7.94 -5.26
N ALA A 37 1.47 -7.42 -4.11
CA ALA A 37 2.35 -7.17 -2.97
C ALA A 37 3.01 -8.47 -2.48
N LEU A 38 2.26 -9.56 -2.41
CA LEU A 38 2.80 -10.88 -2.06
C LEU A 38 3.79 -11.40 -3.11
N GLU A 39 3.48 -11.24 -4.41
CA GLU A 39 4.41 -11.58 -5.50
C GLU A 39 5.75 -10.85 -5.32
N LEU A 40 5.70 -9.54 -5.08
CA LEU A 40 6.88 -8.70 -4.87
C LEU A 40 7.68 -9.14 -3.62
N ALA A 41 7.00 -9.40 -2.50
CA ALA A 41 7.64 -9.86 -1.26
C ALA A 41 8.33 -11.22 -1.43
N VAL A 42 7.67 -12.19 -2.09
CA VAL A 42 8.24 -13.51 -2.37
C VAL A 42 9.47 -13.39 -3.28
N ASN A 43 9.35 -12.64 -4.38
CA ASN A 43 10.48 -12.44 -5.30
C ASN A 43 11.68 -11.83 -4.58
N ARG A 44 11.44 -10.84 -3.71
CA ARG A 44 12.50 -10.21 -2.92
C ARG A 44 13.16 -11.22 -1.98
N ASN A 45 12.38 -12.00 -1.24
CA ASN A 45 12.88 -13.04 -0.34
C ASN A 45 13.66 -14.16 -1.07
N CYS A 46 13.42 -14.37 -2.37
CA CYS A 46 14.18 -15.32 -3.18
C CYS A 46 15.57 -14.81 -3.58
N ILE A 47 15.84 -13.50 -3.50
CA ILE A 47 17.13 -12.91 -3.85
C ILE A 47 18.05 -12.99 -2.62
N GLU A 48 19.16 -13.73 -2.73
CA GLU A 48 20.15 -13.88 -1.67
C GLU A 48 20.71 -12.51 -1.23
N GLY A 49 20.73 -12.26 0.08
CA GLY A 49 21.27 -11.01 0.66
C GLY A 49 20.27 -9.87 0.85
N SER A 50 18.98 -10.08 0.57
CA SER A 50 17.93 -9.12 0.92
C SER A 50 17.46 -9.29 2.38
N ASP A 51 17.09 -8.18 3.03
CA ASP A 51 16.39 -8.26 4.32
C ASP A 51 15.10 -9.05 4.15
N LYS A 52 14.92 -10.07 4.98
CA LYS A 52 13.76 -10.95 4.94
C LYS A 52 12.49 -10.15 5.21
N VAL A 53 11.62 -10.07 4.21
CA VAL A 53 10.31 -9.41 4.25
C VAL A 53 9.28 -10.35 4.87
N ASP A 54 8.46 -9.82 5.77
CA ASP A 54 7.32 -10.56 6.32
C ASP A 54 6.15 -10.60 5.30
N GLU A 55 6.04 -11.73 4.61
CA GLU A 55 4.98 -11.98 3.61
C GLU A 55 3.57 -11.92 4.19
N GLN A 56 3.36 -12.36 5.44
CA GLN A 56 2.04 -12.33 6.08
C GLN A 56 1.64 -10.89 6.41
N LEU A 57 2.59 -10.09 6.90
CA LEU A 57 2.39 -8.66 7.14
C LEU A 57 2.09 -7.91 5.85
N VAL A 58 2.86 -8.16 4.77
CA VAL A 58 2.61 -7.54 3.46
C VAL A 58 1.21 -7.88 2.94
N TYR A 59 0.84 -9.16 2.95
CA TYR A 59 -0.45 -9.60 2.43
C TYR A 59 -1.61 -9.01 3.26
N THR A 60 -1.50 -9.04 4.59
CA THR A 60 -2.52 -8.49 5.50
C THR A 60 -2.63 -6.97 5.36
N GLY A 61 -1.50 -6.26 5.34
CA GLY A 61 -1.44 -4.81 5.16
C GLY A 61 -2.05 -4.38 3.82
N ALA A 62 -1.72 -5.07 2.73
CA ALA A 62 -2.28 -4.80 1.41
C ALA A 62 -3.80 -5.05 1.33
N LEU A 63 -4.31 -6.10 1.99
CA LEU A 63 -5.74 -6.37 2.05
C LEU A 63 -6.51 -5.28 2.80
N LEU A 64 -5.87 -4.60 3.75
CA LEU A 64 -6.51 -3.65 4.66
C LEU A 64 -6.14 -2.19 4.38
N HIS A 65 -5.20 -1.90 3.48
CA HIS A 65 -4.60 -0.56 3.30
C HIS A 65 -5.66 0.54 3.11
N ASP A 66 -6.74 0.21 2.42
CA ASP A 66 -7.82 1.11 2.03
C ASP A 66 -9.03 1.06 2.98
N LEU A 67 -8.88 0.50 4.19
CA LEU A 67 -9.95 0.37 5.19
C LEU A 67 -10.65 1.71 5.49
N GLY A 68 -9.90 2.81 5.49
CA GLY A 68 -10.43 4.16 5.69
C GLY A 68 -11.47 4.59 4.66
N ARG A 69 -11.54 3.92 3.49
CA ARG A 69 -12.59 4.15 2.47
C ARG A 69 -14.00 3.81 2.94
N ALA A 70 -14.14 3.13 4.07
CA ALA A 70 -15.42 2.99 4.77
C ALA A 70 -15.96 4.34 5.29
N ARG A 71 -15.09 5.27 5.67
CA ARG A 71 -15.45 6.54 6.32
C ARG A 71 -15.21 7.77 5.43
N THR A 72 -14.16 7.77 4.61
CA THR A 72 -13.76 8.94 3.81
C THR A 72 -13.32 8.56 2.38
N HIS A 73 -13.52 9.48 1.44
CA HIS A 73 -13.10 9.33 0.04
C HIS A 73 -11.95 10.30 -0.32
N GLY A 74 -11.43 11.05 0.66
CA GLY A 74 -10.33 12.00 0.47
C GLY A 74 -8.94 11.36 0.62
N VAL A 75 -7.92 12.22 0.65
CA VAL A 75 -6.52 11.82 0.88
C VAL A 75 -6.31 11.26 2.29
N ASP A 76 -7.14 11.69 3.24
CA ASP A 76 -7.18 11.32 4.66
C ASP A 76 -7.52 9.85 4.93
N HIS A 77 -7.98 9.09 3.93
CA HIS A 77 -8.32 7.67 4.11
C HIS A 77 -7.19 6.79 4.67
N GLY A 78 -5.92 7.11 4.41
CA GLY A 78 -4.81 6.38 5.04
C GLY A 78 -4.78 6.59 6.55
N VAL A 79 -4.86 7.84 7.01
CA VAL A 79 -4.88 8.20 8.43
C VAL A 79 -6.14 7.67 9.12
N VAL A 80 -7.31 7.90 8.52
CA VAL A 80 -8.59 7.38 9.03
C VAL A 80 -8.59 5.86 9.08
N GLY A 81 -7.99 5.19 8.09
CA GLY A 81 -7.79 3.75 8.07
C GLY A 81 -6.91 3.28 9.23
N GLY A 82 -5.82 3.99 9.52
CA GLY A 82 -4.96 3.74 10.68
C GLY A 82 -5.70 3.87 12.02
N GLU A 83 -6.52 4.91 12.18
CA GLU A 83 -7.37 5.08 13.37
C GLU A 83 -8.37 3.93 13.53
N MET A 84 -9.04 3.55 12.44
CA MET A 84 -9.95 2.40 12.43
C MET A 84 -9.23 1.09 12.77
N ALA A 85 -8.03 0.88 12.24
CA ALA A 85 -7.22 -0.29 12.54
C ALA A 85 -6.84 -0.37 14.03
N LYS A 86 -6.49 0.77 14.65
CA LYS A 86 -6.25 0.86 16.09
C LYS A 86 -7.50 0.52 16.91
N GLU A 87 -8.66 1.08 16.54
CA GLU A 87 -9.95 0.78 17.18
C GLU A 87 -10.30 -0.72 17.12
N LEU A 88 -9.94 -1.39 16.03
CA LEU A 88 -10.15 -2.82 15.80
C LEU A 88 -9.09 -3.72 16.47
N GLY A 89 -8.09 -3.15 17.15
CA GLY A 89 -7.02 -3.89 17.80
C GLY A 89 -6.03 -4.55 16.84
N LEU A 90 -5.90 -4.03 15.62
CA LEU A 90 -4.91 -4.51 14.66
C LEU A 90 -3.48 -4.12 15.12
N PRO A 91 -2.47 -4.93 14.78
CA PRO A 91 -1.10 -4.69 15.21
C PRO A 91 -0.54 -3.41 14.55
N GLU A 92 0.34 -2.71 15.27
CA GLU A 92 0.88 -1.40 14.88
C GLU A 92 1.61 -1.42 13.52
N ASN A 93 2.23 -2.54 13.15
CA ASN A 93 2.85 -2.69 11.83
C ASN A 93 1.82 -2.68 10.67
N VAL A 94 0.63 -3.23 10.87
CA VAL A 94 -0.48 -3.13 9.90
C VAL A 94 -1.01 -1.71 9.86
N VAL A 95 -1.23 -1.09 11.02
CA VAL A 95 -1.67 0.31 11.14
C VAL A 95 -0.76 1.24 10.33
N ARG A 96 0.56 1.11 10.45
CA ARG A 96 1.52 1.97 9.74
C ARG A 96 1.44 1.81 8.23
N ILE A 97 1.22 0.61 7.72
CA ILE A 97 0.98 0.37 6.29
C ILE A 97 -0.23 1.18 5.81
N LEU A 98 -1.34 1.15 6.56
CA LEU A 98 -2.53 1.95 6.21
C LEU A 98 -2.24 3.45 6.23
N GLU A 99 -1.51 3.95 7.24
CA GLU A 99 -1.24 5.38 7.38
C GLU A 99 -0.28 5.93 6.30
N ARG A 100 0.57 5.08 5.72
CA ARG A 100 1.73 5.50 4.89
C ARG A 100 1.62 5.18 3.39
N HIS A 101 0.62 4.41 2.97
CA HIS A 101 0.51 3.97 1.58
C HIS A 101 0.08 5.03 0.56
N VAL A 102 -0.49 6.16 1.00
CA VAL A 102 -1.17 7.09 0.08
C VAL A 102 -0.17 7.72 -0.89
N GLY A 103 -0.34 7.45 -2.18
CA GLY A 103 0.59 7.88 -3.21
C GLY A 103 1.92 7.17 -3.04
N ALA A 104 2.98 7.90 -2.73
CA ALA A 104 4.29 7.31 -2.42
C ALA A 104 4.81 7.87 -1.08
N GLY A 105 3.90 7.89 -0.10
CA GLY A 105 4.09 8.57 1.17
C GLY A 105 3.81 10.08 1.10
N ILE A 106 3.53 10.65 2.28
CA ILE A 106 3.24 12.07 2.48
C ILE A 106 4.20 12.61 3.53
N THR A 107 4.97 13.64 3.19
CA THR A 107 5.91 14.26 4.16
C THR A 107 5.15 15.04 5.24
N ALA A 108 5.81 15.36 6.35
CA ALA A 108 5.17 16.15 7.42
C ALA A 108 4.64 17.53 6.94
N ASP A 109 5.35 18.20 6.03
CA ASP A 109 4.95 19.48 5.45
C ASP A 109 3.77 19.34 4.48
N GLU A 110 3.77 18.28 3.66
CA GLU A 110 2.64 17.94 2.80
C GLU A 110 1.41 17.59 3.64
N ALA A 111 1.57 16.77 4.68
CA ALA A 111 0.52 16.38 5.61
C ALA A 111 -0.13 17.61 6.26
N LYS A 112 0.68 18.54 6.75
CA LYS A 112 0.20 19.83 7.29
C LYS A 112 -0.59 20.63 6.26
N THR A 113 -0.10 20.70 5.02
CA THR A 113 -0.77 21.43 3.93
C THR A 113 -2.11 20.80 3.54
N LEU A 114 -2.19 19.47 3.64
CA LEU A 114 -3.39 18.68 3.35
C LEU A 114 -4.39 18.61 4.53
N GLY A 115 -4.06 19.20 5.68
CA GLY A 115 -4.89 19.15 6.89
C GLY A 115 -4.84 17.79 7.61
N LEU A 116 -3.84 16.96 7.32
CA LEU A 116 -3.57 15.70 8.00
C LEU A 116 -2.75 15.96 9.29
N PRO A 117 -2.64 14.99 10.21
CA PRO A 117 -1.72 15.10 11.35
C PRO A 117 -0.31 15.46 10.87
N ALA A 118 0.27 16.53 11.42
CA ALA A 118 1.55 17.09 11.00
C ALA A 118 2.74 16.22 11.46
N ARG A 119 2.85 15.03 10.87
CA ARG A 119 3.92 14.05 11.07
C ARG A 119 4.26 13.38 9.74
N ASP A 120 5.41 12.72 9.71
CA ASP A 120 5.84 11.98 8.54
C ASP A 120 4.99 10.71 8.33
N LEU A 121 4.42 10.59 7.13
CA LEU A 121 3.62 9.45 6.66
C LEU A 121 4.30 8.79 5.45
N MET A 122 5.63 8.84 5.38
CA MET A 122 6.43 8.12 4.39
C MET A 122 6.56 6.64 4.77
N PRO A 123 6.54 5.71 3.79
CA PRO A 123 6.84 4.31 4.04
C PRO A 123 8.31 4.13 4.45
N GLU A 124 8.53 3.48 5.58
CA GLU A 124 9.86 3.28 6.19
C GLU A 124 10.35 1.85 6.02
N THR A 125 9.51 0.85 6.33
CA THR A 125 9.89 -0.56 6.24
C THR A 125 9.70 -1.10 4.83
N MET A 126 10.36 -2.23 4.51
CA MET A 126 10.19 -2.84 3.20
C MET A 126 8.75 -3.33 2.97
N GLU A 127 8.06 -3.79 4.01
CA GLU A 127 6.65 -4.17 3.93
C GLU A 127 5.76 -2.97 3.60
N GLU A 128 5.98 -1.83 4.26
CA GLU A 128 5.26 -0.58 3.94
C GLU A 128 5.52 -0.15 2.49
N LYS A 129 6.77 -0.23 2.03
CA LYS A 129 7.18 0.14 0.68
C LYS A 129 6.57 -0.76 -0.39
N ILE A 130 6.59 -2.08 -0.20
CA ILE A 130 5.99 -3.05 -1.12
C ILE A 130 4.49 -2.81 -1.27
N VAL A 131 3.77 -2.59 -0.17
CA VAL A 131 2.32 -2.34 -0.24
C VAL A 131 2.02 -1.03 -0.97
N THR A 132 2.78 0.02 -0.67
CA THR A 132 2.66 1.34 -1.32
C THR A 132 2.92 1.26 -2.82
N ASP A 133 3.97 0.55 -3.24
CA ASP A 133 4.29 0.36 -4.66
C ASP A 133 3.22 -0.48 -5.38
N ALA A 134 2.81 -1.59 -4.76
CA ALA A 134 1.77 -2.44 -5.32
C ALA A 134 0.43 -1.71 -5.50
N ASP A 135 0.06 -0.82 -4.56
CA ASP A 135 -1.14 0.01 -4.68
C ASP A 135 -1.07 0.95 -5.90
N ASN A 136 0.06 1.67 -6.07
CA ASN A 136 0.26 2.55 -7.22
C ASN A 136 0.19 1.81 -8.57
N LEU A 137 0.59 0.53 -8.60
CA LEU A 137 0.57 -0.31 -9.80
C LEU A 137 -0.79 -0.99 -10.06
N ILE A 138 -1.81 -0.77 -9.22
CA ILE A 138 -3.13 -1.37 -9.39
C ILE A 138 -4.17 -0.27 -9.61
N SER A 139 -4.59 -0.12 -10.87
CA SER A 139 -5.73 0.76 -11.19
C SER A 139 -7.03 -0.02 -11.09
N ARG A 140 -7.87 0.32 -10.10
CA ARG A 140 -9.10 -0.42 -9.74
C ARG A 140 -8.78 -1.86 -9.34
N ALA A 141 -8.70 -2.79 -10.28
CA ALA A 141 -8.32 -4.18 -10.01
C ALA A 141 -7.47 -4.75 -11.16
N ARG A 142 -6.78 -3.88 -11.90
CA ARG A 142 -5.92 -4.23 -13.02
C ARG A 142 -4.51 -3.76 -12.72
N ARG A 143 -3.54 -4.67 -12.83
CA ARG A 143 -2.11 -4.34 -12.82
C ARG A 143 -1.76 -3.45 -14.01
N THR A 144 -1.03 -2.38 -13.75
CA THR A 144 -0.51 -1.44 -14.73
C THR A 144 1.00 -1.51 -14.79
N SER A 145 1.59 -0.92 -15.83
CA SER A 145 3.04 -0.66 -15.83
C SER A 145 3.39 0.53 -14.92
N ILE A 146 4.67 0.68 -14.59
CA ILE A 146 5.15 1.86 -13.86
C ILE A 146 4.93 3.14 -14.67
N GLU A 147 5.09 3.11 -16.00
CA GLU A 147 4.83 4.26 -16.87
C GLU A 147 3.35 4.66 -16.84
N GLU A 148 2.44 3.70 -16.87
CA GLU A 148 1.00 3.94 -16.73
C GLU A 148 0.66 4.55 -15.35
N ALA A 149 1.24 4.02 -14.27
CA ALA A 149 1.03 4.51 -12.91
C ALA A 149 1.55 5.96 -12.76
N ILE A 150 2.76 6.23 -13.26
CA ILE A 150 3.35 7.58 -13.25
C ILE A 150 2.52 8.56 -14.10
N ALA A 151 2.01 8.13 -15.26
CA ALA A 151 1.13 8.97 -16.07
C ALA A 151 -0.18 9.30 -15.34
N ASP A 152 -0.75 8.36 -14.58
CA ASP A 152 -1.94 8.59 -13.75
C ASP A 152 -1.64 9.55 -12.59
N LEU A 153 -0.52 9.39 -11.88
CA LEU A 153 -0.10 10.32 -10.83
C LEU A 153 0.11 11.74 -11.37
N LYS A 154 0.77 11.89 -12.51
CA LYS A 154 0.94 13.18 -13.20
C LYS A 154 -0.39 13.84 -13.54
N ARG A 155 -1.37 13.06 -14.00
CA ARG A 155 -2.71 13.55 -14.32
C ARG A 155 -3.48 13.99 -13.06
N LYS A 156 -3.35 13.24 -11.96
CA LYS A 156 -4.07 13.51 -10.70
C LYS A 156 -3.48 14.68 -9.90
N LEU A 157 -2.15 14.76 -9.82
CA LEU A 157 -1.43 15.66 -8.91
C LEU A 157 -0.71 16.80 -9.62
N GLY A 158 -0.56 16.73 -10.94
CA GLY A 158 0.22 17.66 -11.74
C GLY A 158 1.60 17.10 -12.09
N ALA A 159 2.11 17.45 -13.27
CA ALA A 159 3.31 16.83 -13.87
C ALA A 159 4.61 17.05 -13.08
N THR A 160 4.66 18.04 -12.19
CA THR A 160 5.82 18.41 -11.38
C THR A 160 5.65 18.06 -9.90
N HIS A 161 4.59 17.31 -9.53
CA HIS A 161 4.35 16.95 -8.14
C HIS A 161 5.47 16.05 -7.59
N PRO A 162 6.06 16.34 -6.41
CA PRO A 162 7.18 15.58 -5.85
C PRO A 162 6.92 14.06 -5.72
N THR A 163 5.68 13.65 -5.45
CA THR A 163 5.25 12.25 -5.40
C THR A 163 5.64 11.44 -6.64
N ILE A 164 5.74 12.06 -7.82
CA ILE A 164 6.13 11.35 -9.04
C ILE A 164 7.54 10.78 -8.91
N ILE A 165 8.49 11.60 -8.44
CA ILE A 165 9.89 11.18 -8.27
C ILE A 165 9.98 10.15 -7.14
N ARG A 166 9.22 10.35 -6.06
CA ARG A 166 9.16 9.38 -4.95
C ARG A 166 8.61 8.03 -5.38
N ALA A 167 7.55 8.00 -6.18
CA ALA A 167 6.96 6.76 -6.69
C ALA A 167 7.94 5.98 -7.59
N MET A 168 8.70 6.68 -8.44
CA MET A 168 9.73 6.04 -9.27
C MET A 168 10.85 5.45 -8.40
N ALA A 169 11.39 6.23 -7.46
CA ALA A 169 12.45 5.78 -6.56
C ALA A 169 12.00 4.62 -5.66
N LEU A 170 10.75 4.67 -5.18
CA LEU A 170 10.13 3.60 -4.41
C LEU A 170 10.04 2.31 -5.24
N HIS A 171 9.57 2.40 -6.48
CA HIS A 171 9.48 1.25 -7.36
C HIS A 171 10.85 0.62 -7.63
N GLU A 172 11.87 1.44 -7.90
CA GLU A 172 13.26 0.96 -8.05
C GLU A 172 13.77 0.25 -6.79
N GLU A 173 13.49 0.80 -5.61
CA GLU A 173 13.88 0.19 -4.33
C GLU A 173 13.18 -1.16 -4.10
N VAL A 174 11.88 -1.24 -4.41
CA VAL A 174 11.07 -2.46 -4.25
C VAL A 174 11.52 -3.56 -5.22
N MET A 175 11.83 -3.21 -6.47
CA MET A 175 12.27 -4.16 -7.49
C MET A 175 13.73 -4.61 -7.33
N GLY A 176 14.56 -3.81 -6.64
CA GLY A 176 15.99 -4.07 -6.49
C GLY A 176 16.79 -3.80 -7.76
N ASN A 177 18.12 -3.68 -7.62
CA ASN A 177 19.06 -3.22 -8.67
C ASN A 177 19.12 -4.08 -9.96
N GLU A 178 18.43 -5.21 -10.06
CA GLU A 178 18.48 -6.07 -11.26
C GLU A 178 17.42 -5.76 -12.33
N TYR A 179 16.38 -4.96 -12.02
CA TYR A 179 15.39 -4.57 -13.04
C TYR A 179 15.87 -3.46 -13.98
N LEU A 180 16.99 -2.79 -13.65
CA LEU A 180 17.66 -1.80 -14.50
C LEU A 180 18.80 -2.43 -15.34
N GLY A 181 18.96 -3.76 -15.29
CA GLY A 181 20.03 -4.50 -15.95
C GLY A 181 19.62 -5.31 -17.18
N LYS A 182 18.61 -4.88 -17.95
CA LYS A 182 18.29 -5.45 -19.27
C LYS A 182 18.16 -4.39 -20.34
#